data_AF-A0A523M634-F1
#
_entry.id   AF-A0A523M634-F1
#
_cell.length_a   1.000
_cell.length_b   1.000
_cell.length_c   1.000
_cell.angle_alpha   90.00
_cell.angle_beta   90.00
_cell.angle_gamma   90.00
#
_symmetry.space_group_name_H-M   'P 1'
#
loop_
_entity.id
_entity.type
_entity.pdbx_description
1 polymer ?
#
loop_
_entity_poly.entity_id
_entity_poly.type
_entity_poly.pdbx_seq_one_letter_code
_entity_poly.pdbx_strand_id
1 'polypeptide(L)'
;MRFDSARAAGLEEGKVERIADGYETEFTEAETAALNLTDAIIGDPRSLTDAHRDALKAHFSDAEIIELTLGVGLFLAMSKVLINLGLEPEDMPVTLIPTPGS
;
A
#
# COMPACT_ATOMS: atom_id res chain seq x y z
N MET A 1 -9.80 3.19 -5.91
CA MET A 1 -9.08 4.23 -6.68
C MET A 1 -7.86 3.59 -7.33
N ARG A 2 -7.58 3.94 -8.59
CA ARG A 2 -6.35 3.55 -9.32
C ARG A 2 -5.78 4.79 -10.00
N PHE A 3 -4.51 5.06 -9.81
CA PHE A 3 -3.81 6.08 -10.59
C PHE A 3 -3.51 5.53 -11.99
N ASP A 4 -3.66 6.38 -13.01
CA ASP A 4 -3.34 6.02 -14.40
C ASP A 4 -1.87 5.63 -14.59
N SER A 5 -0.95 6.31 -13.90
CA SER A 5 0.48 5.97 -13.89
C SER A 5 0.76 4.60 -13.29
N ALA A 6 0.09 4.25 -12.19
CA ALA A 6 0.22 2.94 -11.56
C ALA A 6 -0.28 1.83 -12.50
N ARG A 7 -1.37 2.07 -13.23
CA ARG A 7 -1.87 1.14 -14.25
C ARG A 7 -0.89 1.02 -15.42
N ALA A 8 -0.33 2.13 -15.89
CA ALA A 8 0.70 2.14 -16.93
C ALA A 8 1.99 1.42 -16.50
N ALA A 9 2.29 1.41 -15.21
CA ALA A 9 3.40 0.67 -14.61
C ALA A 9 3.12 -0.82 -14.36
N GLY A 10 1.94 -1.34 -14.76
CA GLY A 10 1.61 -2.76 -14.69
C GLY A 10 0.81 -3.19 -13.45
N LEU A 11 0.19 -2.25 -12.72
CA LEU A 11 -0.77 -2.59 -11.66
C LEU A 11 -2.11 -3.01 -12.28
N GLU A 12 -2.16 -4.23 -12.80
CA GLU A 12 -3.38 -4.88 -13.31
C GLU A 12 -4.23 -5.44 -12.15
N GLU A 13 -5.55 -5.56 -12.34
CA GLU A 13 -6.43 -6.00 -11.24
C GLU A 13 -6.12 -7.42 -10.74
N GLY A 14 -5.65 -8.32 -11.62
CA GLY A 14 -5.18 -9.64 -11.20
C GLY A 14 -3.97 -9.59 -10.27
N LYS A 15 -3.09 -8.59 -10.42
CA LYS A 15 -1.98 -8.35 -9.48
C LYS A 15 -2.50 -7.75 -8.17
N VAL A 16 -3.49 -6.86 -8.24
CA VAL A 16 -4.12 -6.26 -7.03
C VAL A 16 -4.82 -7.32 -6.16
N GLU A 17 -5.51 -8.29 -6.76
CA GLU A 17 -6.16 -9.38 -6.03
C GLU A 17 -5.18 -10.19 -5.16
N ARG A 18 -3.90 -10.25 -5.55
CA ARG A 18 -2.82 -10.97 -4.84
C ARG A 18 -2.22 -10.18 -3.68
N ILE A 19 -2.58 -8.91 -3.50
CA ILE A 19 -2.13 -8.11 -2.35
C ILE A 19 -2.71 -8.69 -1.04
N ALA A 20 -3.91 -9.26 -1.08
CA ALA A 20 -4.52 -9.86 0.10
C ALA A 20 -3.77 -11.12 0.58
N ASP A 21 -3.30 -11.96 -0.36
CA ASP A 21 -2.60 -13.20 -0.06
C ASP A 21 -1.63 -13.57 -1.21
N GLY A 22 -0.36 -13.86 -0.86
CA GLY A 22 0.64 -14.41 -1.78
C GLY A 22 1.38 -13.36 -2.62
N TYR A 23 1.54 -12.14 -2.10
CA TYR A 23 2.31 -11.11 -2.79
C TYR A 23 3.82 -11.41 -2.81
N GLU A 24 4.32 -12.21 -1.86
CA GLU A 24 5.74 -12.53 -1.71
C GLU A 24 6.31 -13.30 -2.91
N THR A 25 5.45 -13.94 -3.71
CA THR A 25 5.86 -14.70 -4.91
C THR A 25 5.57 -13.99 -6.23
N GLU A 26 4.70 -12.99 -6.23
CA GLU A 26 4.18 -12.32 -7.45
C GLU A 26 4.69 -10.88 -7.61
N PHE A 27 5.25 -10.31 -6.55
CA PHE A 27 5.74 -8.94 -6.52
C PHE A 27 7.25 -8.89 -6.49
N THR A 28 7.80 -7.77 -6.95
CA THR A 28 9.24 -7.51 -6.83
C THR A 28 9.67 -7.40 -5.37
N GLU A 29 10.97 -7.51 -5.10
CA GLU A 29 11.52 -7.36 -3.75
C GLU A 29 11.17 -5.98 -3.14
N ALA A 30 11.23 -4.91 -3.95
CA ALA A 30 10.87 -3.57 -3.53
C ALA A 30 9.38 -3.44 -3.17
N GLU A 31 8.49 -3.97 -4.01
CA GLU A 31 7.04 -3.97 -3.75
C GLU A 31 6.71 -4.81 -2.51
N THR A 32 7.32 -5.97 -2.36
CA THR A 32 7.16 -6.86 -1.19
C THR A 32 7.63 -6.17 0.09
N ALA A 33 8.74 -5.42 0.06
CA ALA A 33 9.20 -4.64 1.20
C ALA A 33 8.20 -3.54 1.60
N ALA A 34 7.62 -2.84 0.62
CA ALA A 34 6.59 -1.82 0.87
C ALA A 34 5.28 -2.42 1.43
N LEU A 35 4.88 -3.61 0.97
CA LEU A 35 3.71 -4.32 1.48
C LEU A 35 3.92 -4.81 2.92
N ASN A 36 5.09 -5.37 3.24
CA ASN A 36 5.43 -5.74 4.63
C ASN A 36 5.39 -4.53 5.59
N LEU A 37 5.86 -3.36 5.13
CA LEU A 37 5.72 -2.12 5.90
C LEU A 37 4.25 -1.74 6.12
N THR A 38 3.44 -1.86 5.07
CA THR A 38 2.01 -1.56 5.11
C THR A 38 1.29 -2.47 6.10
N ASP A 39 1.54 -3.78 6.06
CA ASP A 39 0.97 -4.78 6.96
C ASP A 39 1.28 -4.48 8.43
N ALA A 40 2.52 -4.08 8.72
CA ALA A 40 2.93 -3.69 10.07
C ALA A 40 2.23 -2.41 10.56
N ILE A 41 1.98 -1.43 9.68
CA ILE A 41 1.30 -0.17 10.02
C ILE A 41 -0.19 -0.42 10.30
N ILE A 42 -0.86 -1.23 9.48
CA ILE A 42 -2.30 -1.48 9.60
C ILE A 42 -2.65 -2.53 10.67
N GLY A 43 -1.74 -3.49 10.90
CA GLY A 43 -1.97 -4.65 11.76
C GLY A 43 -1.11 -4.64 13.04
N ASP A 44 -0.06 -5.46 13.06
CA ASP A 44 0.84 -5.61 14.20
C ASP A 44 2.19 -4.93 13.94
N PRO A 45 2.52 -3.81 14.61
CA PRO A 45 3.80 -3.12 14.43
C PRO A 45 5.03 -3.99 14.73
N ARG A 46 4.87 -5.09 15.49
CA ARG A 46 5.95 -6.02 15.83
C ARG A 46 6.26 -7.02 14.71
N SER A 47 5.42 -7.11 13.68
CA SER A 47 5.70 -7.95 12.49
C SER A 47 6.85 -7.39 11.66
N LEU A 48 7.16 -6.09 11.80
CA LEU A 48 8.27 -5.46 11.11
C LEU A 48 9.60 -5.84 11.78
N THR A 49 10.27 -6.85 11.23
CA THR A 49 11.58 -7.34 11.69
C THR A 49 12.72 -6.45 11.20
N ASP A 50 13.93 -6.68 11.70
CA ASP A 50 15.12 -5.97 11.21
C ASP A 50 15.45 -6.33 9.76
N ALA A 51 15.22 -7.59 9.36
CA ALA A 51 15.35 -8.01 7.96
C ALA A 51 14.38 -7.24 7.04
N HIS A 52 13.16 -6.95 7.50
CA HIS A 52 12.21 -6.13 6.74
C HIS A 52 12.68 -4.67 6.63
N ARG A 53 13.28 -4.12 7.70
CA ARG A 53 13.86 -2.76 7.68
C ARG A 53 15.06 -2.68 6.72
N ASP A 54 15.90 -3.70 6.70
CA ASP A 54 17.05 -3.76 5.80
C ASP A 54 16.60 -3.88 4.35
N ALA A 55 15.58 -4.69 4.06
CA ALA A 55 14.99 -4.80 2.73
C ALA A 55 14.38 -3.46 2.25
N LEU A 56 13.66 -2.75 3.13
CA LEU A 56 13.16 -1.40 2.80
C LEU A 56 14.28 -0.45 2.41
N LYS A 57 15.36 -0.40 3.22
CA LYS A 57 16.51 0.47 2.98
C LYS A 57 17.35 0.07 1.77
N ALA A 58 17.23 -1.17 1.29
CA ALA A 58 17.87 -1.62 0.06
C ALA A 58 17.19 -1.06 -1.21
N HIS A 59 15.90 -0.72 -1.13
CA HIS A 59 15.11 -0.29 -2.28
C HIS A 59 14.62 1.16 -2.22
N PHE A 60 14.51 1.74 -1.01
CA PHE A 60 13.96 3.07 -0.78
C PHE A 60 14.89 3.90 0.09
N SER A 61 14.99 5.18 -0.23
CA SER A 61 15.60 6.18 0.65
C SER A 61 14.73 6.44 1.89
N ASP A 62 15.33 7.01 2.94
CA ASP A 62 14.59 7.38 4.15
C ASP A 62 13.41 8.33 3.85
N ALA A 63 13.56 9.23 2.88
CA ALA A 63 12.49 10.14 2.46
C ALA A 63 11.32 9.40 1.80
N GLU A 64 11.61 8.45 0.91
CA GLU A 64 10.58 7.63 0.26
C GLU A 64 9.87 6.72 1.28
N ILE A 65 10.59 6.17 2.26
CA ILE A 65 9.99 5.37 3.34
C ILE A 65 9.03 6.22 4.18
N ILE A 66 9.40 7.48 4.49
CA ILE A 66 8.52 8.42 5.18
C ILE A 66 7.27 8.70 4.34
N GLU A 67 7.43 8.96 3.04
CA GLU A 67 6.31 9.24 2.14
C GLU A 67 5.34 8.04 2.06
N LEU A 68 5.86 6.82 1.90
CA LEU A 68 5.08 5.59 1.94
C LEU A 68 4.30 5.47 3.26
N THR A 69 4.96 5.70 4.39
CA THR A 69 4.34 5.62 5.72
C THR A 69 3.23 6.66 5.90
N LEU A 70 3.45 7.89 5.44
CA LEU A 70 2.46 8.96 5.49
C LEU A 70 1.25 8.64 4.61
N GLY A 71 1.47 8.10 3.41
CA GLY A 71 0.42 7.65 2.52
C GLY A 71 -0.48 6.60 3.16
N VAL A 72 0.13 5.53 3.71
CA VAL A 72 -0.61 4.46 4.41
C VAL A 72 -1.37 5.03 5.62
N GLY A 73 -0.72 5.84 6.44
CA GLY A 73 -1.32 6.43 7.63
C GLY A 73 -2.52 7.32 7.33
N LEU A 74 -2.46 8.12 6.27
CA LEU A 74 -3.57 8.98 5.83
C LEU A 74 -4.83 8.17 5.48
N PHE A 75 -4.68 7.13 4.66
CA PHE A 75 -5.80 6.28 4.28
C PHE A 75 -6.35 5.48 5.47
N LEU A 76 -5.47 4.94 6.33
CA LEU A 76 -5.87 4.22 7.54
C LEU A 76 -6.69 5.11 8.49
N ALA A 77 -6.28 6.35 8.69
CA ALA A 77 -7.00 7.31 9.54
C ALA A 77 -8.41 7.58 9.00
N MET A 78 -8.54 7.79 7.68
CA MET A 78 -9.84 8.01 7.04
C MET A 78 -10.74 6.77 7.14
N SER A 79 -10.20 5.57 6.89
CA SER A 79 -10.95 4.31 7.04
C SER A 79 -11.53 4.16 8.45
N LYS A 80 -10.73 4.43 9.50
CA LYS A 80 -11.20 4.35 10.89
C LYS A 80 -12.35 5.33 11.20
N VAL A 81 -12.33 6.52 10.60
CA VAL A 81 -13.44 7.48 10.74
C VAL A 81 -14.71 6.95 10.08
N LEU A 82 -14.63 6.42 8.86
CA LEU A 82 -15.78 5.86 8.14
C LEU A 82 -16.40 4.68 8.91
N ILE A 83 -15.57 3.75 9.38
CA ILE A 83 -16.00 2.59 10.19
C ILE A 83 -16.73 3.07 11.45
N ASN A 84 -16.14 3.99 12.21
CA ASN A 84 -16.72 4.47 13.47
C ASN A 84 -18.06 5.19 13.28
N LEU A 85 -18.31 5.77 12.11
CA LEU A 85 -19.55 6.46 11.78
C LEU A 85 -20.58 5.55 11.08
N GLY A 86 -20.22 4.30 10.77
CA GLY A 86 -21.07 3.40 9.97
C GLY A 86 -21.32 3.93 8.55
N LEU A 87 -20.35 4.66 8.00
CA LEU A 87 -20.40 5.27 6.66
C LEU A 87 -19.52 4.53 5.65
N GLU A 88 -19.27 3.24 5.90
CA GLU A 88 -18.57 2.38 4.96
C GLU A 88 -19.45 2.15 3.72
N PRO A 89 -18.93 2.38 2.51
CA PRO A 89 -19.67 2.06 1.30
C PRO A 89 -19.82 0.54 1.16
N GLU A 90 -20.99 0.06 0.73
CA GLU A 90 -21.21 -1.37 0.46
C GLU A 90 -20.29 -1.87 -0.67
N ASP A 91 -20.10 -1.03 -1.70
CA ASP A 91 -19.19 -1.26 -2.81
C ASP A 91 -18.39 0.00 -3.12
N MET A 92 -17.14 -0.19 -3.57
CA MET A 92 -16.28 0.90 -4.01
C MET A 92 -15.95 0.71 -5.50
N PRO A 93 -16.56 1.48 -6.42
CA PRO A 93 -16.26 1.34 -7.84
C PRO A 93 -14.80 1.67 -8.12
N VAL A 94 -14.20 0.97 -9.09
CA VAL A 94 -12.84 1.26 -9.55
C VAL A 94 -12.84 2.58 -10.31
N THR A 95 -12.45 3.65 -9.63
CA THR A 95 -12.24 4.96 -10.26
C THR A 95 -10.79 5.10 -10.71
N LEU A 96 -10.59 5.31 -12.02
CA LEU A 96 -9.31 5.72 -12.60
C LEU A 96 -9.15 7.24 -12.41
N ILE A 97 -8.04 7.65 -11.81
CA ILE A 97 -7.76 9.06 -11.54
C ILE A 97 -6.43 9.44 -12.18
N PRO A 98 -6.36 10.60 -12.86
CA PRO A 98 -5.09 11.12 -13.35
C PRO A 98 -4.10 11.30 -12.21
N THR A 99 -2.85 10.90 -12.44
CA THR A 99 -1.80 11.10 -11.44
C THR A 99 -1.55 12.61 -11.28
N PRO A 100 -1.63 13.15 -10.06
CA PRO A 100 -1.36 14.58 -9.87
C PRO A 100 0.07 14.92 -10.33
N GLY A 101 0.18 15.88 -11.26
CA GLY A 101 1.48 16.35 -11.76
C GLY A 101 2.10 15.55 -12.90
N SER A 102 1.40 14.56 -13.47
CA SER A 102 1.76 13.89 -14.74
C SER A 102 1.24 14.62 -15.97
#